data_AF-V8ATD8-F1
#
_entry.id   AF-V8ATD8-F1
#
_cell.length_a   1.000
_cell.length_b   1.000
_cell.length_c   1.000
_cell.angle_alpha   90.00
_cell.angle_beta   90.00
_cell.angle_gamma   90.00
#
_symmetry.space_group_name_H-M   'P 1'
#
loop_
_entity.id
_entity.type
_entity.pdbx_description
1 polymer ?
#
loop_
_entity_poly.entity_id
_entity_poly.type
_entity_poly.pdbx_seq_one_letter_code
_entity_poly.pdbx_strand_id
1 'polypeptide(L)'
;MYHIKEEQYPMRPRERLNIFGPEKLSEQELLAILLRTGSKKENVMELAARVLTTFSSLEEFRRASLAELKAIPGIGPIKALEIRAMIELGKRIHTTQRKRYGQVIGSRQFGLSLADEMSDFEQENLVAIYLDAQHRIIQKKTIFIGAVNHSIANPREILHHAVRNLAVGIIIAHNHPSGLTQPSQQDKLFTQKIKQACDALGIQLLDHIITGQASYFSFREEGLLDE
;
A
#
# COMPACT_ATOMS: atom_id res chain seq x y z
N MET A 1 -33.16 37.52 3.95
CA MET A 1 -31.87 38.10 3.50
C MET A 1 -30.80 37.07 3.78
N TYR A 2 -30.26 36.40 2.77
CA TYR A 2 -29.23 35.38 2.98
C TYR A 2 -27.91 36.09 3.31
N HIS A 3 -27.39 35.86 4.50
CA HIS A 3 -26.03 36.27 4.84
C HIS A 3 -25.05 35.31 4.17
N ILE A 4 -24.50 35.74 3.03
CA ILE A 4 -23.31 35.12 2.47
C ILE A 4 -22.16 35.52 3.38
N LYS A 5 -21.61 34.56 4.13
CA LYS A 5 -20.30 34.74 4.77
C LYS A 5 -19.26 34.67 3.67
N GLU A 6 -18.83 35.82 3.17
CA GLU A 6 -17.59 35.89 2.39
C GLU A 6 -16.44 35.43 3.30
N GLU A 7 -15.78 34.32 2.93
CA GLU A 7 -14.58 33.87 3.62
C GLU A 7 -13.50 34.94 3.45
N GLN A 8 -12.95 35.39 4.58
CA GLN A 8 -11.96 36.47 4.63
C GLN A 8 -10.74 36.13 3.78
N TYR A 9 -10.51 36.93 2.75
CA TYR A 9 -9.31 36.91 1.93
C TYR A 9 -8.22 37.79 2.57
N PRO A 10 -6.95 37.35 2.65
CA PRO A 10 -6.43 36.07 2.20
C PRO A 10 -6.48 34.97 3.28
N MET A 11 -6.96 33.78 2.90
CA MET A 11 -6.95 32.58 3.75
C MET A 11 -5.53 32.15 4.11
N ARG A 12 -5.33 31.67 5.33
CA ARG A 12 -4.04 31.15 5.80
C ARG A 12 -3.73 29.80 5.14
N PRO A 13 -2.45 29.42 4.96
CA PRO A 13 -2.08 28.17 4.30
C PRO A 13 -2.78 26.92 4.86
N ARG A 14 -2.95 26.83 6.20
CA ARG A 14 -3.64 25.68 6.84
C ARG A 14 -5.13 25.63 6.52
N GLU A 15 -5.79 26.78 6.41
CA GLU A 15 -7.21 26.86 6.05
C GLU A 15 -7.38 26.43 4.59
N ARG A 16 -6.50 26.92 3.70
CA ARG A 16 -6.47 26.49 2.31
C ARG A 16 -6.22 24.99 2.15
N LEU A 17 -5.27 24.42 2.91
CA LEU A 17 -4.99 22.98 2.92
C LEU A 17 -6.25 22.17 3.28
N ASN A 18 -7.01 22.64 4.27
CA ASN A 18 -8.20 21.96 4.76
C ASN A 18 -9.37 22.03 3.78
N ILE A 19 -9.54 23.13 3.07
CA ILE A 19 -10.67 23.35 2.14
C ILE A 19 -10.37 22.79 0.75
N PHE A 20 -9.16 23.03 0.24
CA PHE A 20 -8.82 22.79 -1.18
C PHE A 20 -7.85 21.64 -1.41
N GLY A 21 -7.27 21.06 -0.36
CA GLY A 21 -6.27 20.00 -0.48
C GLY A 21 -4.85 20.49 -0.79
N PRO A 22 -3.82 19.66 -0.52
CA PRO A 22 -2.40 20.02 -0.71
C PRO A 22 -2.02 20.33 -2.17
N GLU A 23 -2.72 19.77 -3.15
CA GLU A 23 -2.48 19.96 -4.58
C GLU A 23 -2.77 21.39 -5.08
N LYS A 24 -3.46 22.21 -4.27
CA LYS A 24 -3.76 23.62 -4.58
C LYS A 24 -2.85 24.60 -3.85
N LEU A 25 -1.90 24.12 -3.07
CA LEU A 25 -0.93 24.96 -2.35
C LEU A 25 0.38 25.04 -3.13
N SER A 26 1.00 26.22 -3.07
CA SER A 26 2.37 26.41 -3.53
C SER A 26 3.38 25.70 -2.62
N GLU A 27 4.59 25.45 -3.14
CA GLU A 27 5.71 24.92 -2.35
C GLU A 27 6.00 25.78 -1.11
N GLN A 28 5.89 27.11 -1.26
CA GLN A 28 6.05 28.07 -0.17
C GLN A 28 5.00 27.86 0.93
N GLU A 29 3.73 27.68 0.56
CA GLU A 29 2.65 27.43 1.52
C GLU A 29 2.83 26.09 2.23
N LEU A 30 3.18 25.03 1.50
CA LEU A 30 3.45 23.71 2.07
C LEU A 30 4.60 23.76 3.08
N LEU A 31 5.71 24.42 2.72
CA LEU A 31 6.85 24.57 3.62
C LEU A 31 6.50 25.45 4.83
N ALA A 32 5.74 26.53 4.64
CA ALA A 32 5.34 27.41 5.74
C ALA A 32 4.46 26.69 6.77
N ILE A 33 3.57 25.79 6.34
CA ILE A 33 2.77 24.94 7.24
C ILE A 33 3.68 24.09 8.13
N LEU A 34 4.70 23.47 7.53
CA LEU A 34 5.66 22.57 8.20
C LEU A 34 6.62 23.32 9.13
N LEU A 35 7.08 24.52 8.74
CA LEU A 35 7.89 25.38 9.60
C LEU A 35 7.13 25.92 10.81
N ARG A 36 5.79 25.98 10.74
CA ARG A 36 4.83 26.45 11.75
C ARG A 36 4.92 27.92 12.12
N THR A 37 6.11 28.46 12.32
CA THR A 37 6.38 29.83 12.76
C THR A 37 7.51 30.46 11.96
N GLY A 38 7.52 31.79 11.91
CA GLY A 38 8.59 32.58 11.29
C GLY A 38 9.83 32.70 12.17
N SER A 39 10.66 33.71 11.90
CA SER A 39 11.76 34.10 12.79
C SER A 39 11.34 35.30 13.64
N LYS A 40 12.27 35.87 14.41
CA LYS A 40 12.02 37.15 15.09
C LYS A 40 11.87 38.32 14.10
N LYS A 41 12.42 38.20 12.90
CA LYS A 41 12.54 39.28 11.91
C LYS A 41 11.53 39.18 10.77
N GLU A 42 10.96 38.00 10.55
CA GLU A 42 10.12 37.73 9.38
C GLU A 42 9.04 36.71 9.71
N ASN A 43 7.93 36.75 8.97
CA ASN A 43 6.85 35.79 9.13
C ASN A 43 7.18 34.43 8.49
N VAL A 44 6.36 33.41 8.74
CA VAL A 44 6.63 32.04 8.28
C VAL A 44 6.61 31.91 6.74
N MET A 45 5.82 32.73 6.05
CA MET A 45 5.76 32.73 4.58
C MET A 45 7.04 33.32 3.98
N GLU A 46 7.56 34.41 4.55
CA GLU A 46 8.83 35.02 4.16
C GLU A 46 10.00 34.08 4.40
N LEU A 47 10.03 33.42 5.57
CA LEU A 47 11.05 32.44 5.90
C LEU A 47 11.00 31.24 4.95
N ALA A 48 9.81 30.71 4.65
CA ALA A 48 9.65 29.62 3.70
C ALA A 48 10.13 30.01 2.29
N ALA A 49 9.78 31.22 1.82
CA ALA A 49 10.29 31.73 0.55
C ALA A 49 11.82 31.83 0.56
N ARG A 50 12.42 32.40 1.60
CA ARG A 50 13.89 32.51 1.71
C ARG A 50 14.55 31.14 1.61
N VAL A 51 14.04 30.15 2.35
CA VAL A 51 14.57 28.79 2.30
C VAL A 51 14.53 28.24 0.88
N LEU A 52 13.37 28.32 0.20
CA LEU A 52 13.22 27.80 -1.17
C LEU A 52 14.13 28.54 -2.15
N THR A 53 14.27 29.87 -2.06
CA THR A 53 15.13 30.67 -2.94
C THR A 53 16.63 30.51 -2.67
N THR A 54 17.02 29.93 -1.52
CA THR A 54 18.44 29.67 -1.21
C THR A 54 18.99 28.53 -2.05
N PHE A 55 18.12 27.64 -2.54
CA PHE A 55 18.48 26.51 -3.38
C PHE A 55 17.94 26.74 -4.80
N SER A 56 18.67 26.30 -5.82
CA SER A 56 18.28 26.47 -7.23
C SER A 56 17.09 25.60 -7.65
N SER A 57 16.81 24.53 -6.89
CA SER A 57 15.71 23.61 -7.13
C SER A 57 15.32 22.84 -5.87
N LEU A 58 14.12 22.24 -5.88
CA LEU A 58 13.70 21.31 -4.82
C LEU A 58 14.64 20.10 -4.68
N GLU A 59 15.28 19.65 -5.75
CA GLU A 59 16.23 18.53 -5.69
C GLU A 59 17.50 18.91 -4.91
N GLU A 60 17.97 20.15 -5.07
CA GLU A 60 19.08 20.68 -4.28
C GLU A 60 18.66 20.87 -2.82
N PHE A 61 17.48 21.47 -2.58
CA PHE A 61 16.92 21.61 -1.23
C PHE A 61 16.78 20.25 -0.51
N ARG A 62 16.35 19.20 -1.23
CA ARG A 62 16.26 17.83 -0.70
C ARG A 62 17.61 17.29 -0.22
N ARG A 63 18.72 17.72 -0.82
CA ARG A 63 20.09 17.29 -0.50
C ARG A 63 20.78 18.18 0.55
N ALA A 64 20.20 19.34 0.87
CA ALA A 64 20.78 20.32 1.80
C ALA A 64 21.20 19.68 3.14
N SER A 65 22.45 19.89 3.52
CA SER A 65 23.02 19.47 4.80
C SER A 65 22.49 20.30 5.97
N LEU A 66 22.70 19.80 7.19
CA LEU A 66 22.37 20.57 8.41
C LEU A 66 23.16 21.88 8.50
N ALA A 67 24.40 21.93 7.97
CA ALA A 67 25.22 23.12 8.00
C ALA A 67 24.65 24.20 7.07
N GLU A 68 24.30 23.82 5.83
CA GLU A 68 23.69 24.72 4.85
C GLU A 68 22.34 25.26 5.35
N LEU A 69 21.49 24.40 5.92
CA LEU A 69 20.20 24.84 6.47
C LEU A 69 20.37 25.83 7.63
N LYS A 70 21.34 25.59 8.54
CA LYS A 70 21.63 26.49 9.66
C LYS A 70 22.25 27.82 9.23
N ALA A 71 22.86 27.87 8.04
CA ALA A 71 23.40 29.10 7.49
C ALA A 71 22.30 30.08 7.03
N ILE A 72 21.07 29.59 6.83
CA ILE A 72 19.92 30.41 6.42
C ILE A 72 19.44 31.26 7.61
N PRO A 73 19.45 32.60 7.51
CA PRO A 73 18.93 33.46 8.57
C PRO A 73 17.46 33.14 8.88
N GLY A 74 17.18 32.82 10.14
CA GLY A 74 15.85 32.43 10.61
C GLY A 74 15.66 30.91 10.79
N ILE A 75 16.60 30.09 10.32
CA ILE A 75 16.63 28.64 10.53
C ILE A 75 17.64 28.29 11.63
N GLY A 76 17.13 28.17 12.85
CA GLY A 76 17.92 27.70 13.98
C GLY A 76 18.16 26.18 13.96
N PRO A 77 18.90 25.64 14.94
CA PRO A 77 19.25 24.22 14.99
C PRO A 77 18.02 23.30 15.01
N ILE A 78 16.95 23.69 15.70
CA ILE A 78 15.72 22.89 15.79
C ILE A 78 15.01 22.82 14.43
N LYS A 79 14.77 23.96 13.77
CA LYS A 79 14.12 23.99 12.45
C LYS A 79 14.93 23.25 11.39
N ALA A 80 16.26 23.35 11.44
CA ALA A 80 17.12 22.58 10.54
C ALA A 80 16.94 21.07 10.72
N LEU A 81 16.84 20.58 11.96
CA LEU A 81 16.55 19.17 12.24
C LEU A 81 15.15 18.76 11.76
N GLU A 82 14.14 19.59 12.00
CA GLU A 82 12.76 19.35 11.53
C GLU A 82 12.70 19.24 10.00
N ILE A 83 13.34 20.17 9.27
CA ILE A 83 13.44 20.15 7.80
C ILE A 83 14.12 18.86 7.32
N ARG A 84 15.25 18.47 7.93
CA ARG A 84 15.93 17.23 7.55
C ARG A 84 15.07 15.99 7.82
N ALA A 85 14.36 15.98 8.94
CA ALA A 85 13.46 14.88 9.29
C ALA A 85 12.30 14.76 8.30
N MET A 86 11.63 15.86 7.94
CA MET A 86 10.53 15.83 6.96
C MET A 86 11.01 15.40 5.56
N ILE A 87 12.20 15.84 5.12
CA ILE A 87 12.76 15.46 3.82
C ILE A 87 13.09 13.97 3.79
N GLU A 88 13.75 13.46 4.84
CA GLU A 88 14.07 12.04 4.93
C GLU A 88 12.81 11.17 5.04
N LEU A 89 11.80 11.61 5.80
CA LEU A 89 10.51 10.92 5.87
C LEU A 89 9.81 10.91 4.51
N GLY A 90 9.75 12.05 3.81
CA GLY A 90 9.18 12.14 2.46
C GLY A 90 9.93 11.25 1.46
N LYS A 91 11.27 11.23 1.54
CA LYS A 91 12.11 10.29 0.77
C LYS A 91 11.74 8.85 1.09
N ARG A 92 11.67 8.46 2.37
CA ARG A 92 11.27 7.10 2.76
C ARG A 92 9.88 6.77 2.26
N ILE A 93 8.88 7.63 2.41
CA ILE A 93 7.54 7.41 1.88
C ILE A 93 7.58 7.17 0.36
N HIS A 94 8.38 7.95 -0.38
CA HIS A 94 8.52 7.82 -1.83
C HIS A 94 9.30 6.57 -2.25
N THR A 95 10.39 6.25 -1.55
CA THR A 95 11.29 5.13 -1.87
C THR A 95 10.88 3.81 -1.21
N THR A 96 9.97 3.87 -0.23
CA THR A 96 9.32 2.69 0.35
C THR A 96 8.58 2.07 -0.81
N GLN A 97 9.18 1.02 -1.36
CA GLN A 97 8.52 0.17 -2.31
C GLN A 97 7.22 -0.27 -1.63
N ARG A 98 6.05 -0.02 -2.26
CA ARG A 98 4.90 -0.93 -2.07
C ARG A 98 5.54 -2.31 -2.15
N LYS A 99 5.48 -3.14 -1.10
CA LYS A 99 6.11 -4.47 -1.07
C LYS A 99 5.86 -5.11 -2.44
N ARG A 100 6.88 -5.10 -3.31
CA ARG A 100 6.75 -5.65 -4.65
C ARG A 100 6.89 -7.15 -4.43
N TYR A 101 5.78 -7.78 -4.10
CA TYR A 101 5.67 -9.23 -4.00
C TYR A 101 6.00 -9.92 -5.33
N GLY A 102 6.22 -9.14 -6.40
CA GLY A 102 6.58 -9.61 -7.73
C GLY A 102 5.39 -9.56 -8.68
N GLN A 103 5.57 -10.19 -9.82
CA GLN A 103 4.53 -10.44 -10.82
C GLN A 103 4.33 -11.95 -10.91
N VAL A 104 3.08 -12.40 -11.02
CA VAL A 104 2.77 -13.80 -11.28
C VAL A 104 2.96 -14.03 -12.78
N ILE A 105 4.05 -14.69 -13.15
CA ILE A 105 4.41 -14.97 -14.55
C ILE A 105 3.93 -16.38 -14.97
N GLY A 106 3.80 -17.31 -14.01
CA GLY A 106 3.25 -18.64 -14.26
C GLY A 106 2.95 -19.40 -12.97
N SER A 107 1.98 -20.31 -13.03
CA SER A 107 1.49 -21.13 -11.91
C SER A 107 2.61 -21.94 -11.27
N ARG A 108 3.48 -22.59 -12.06
CA ARG A 108 4.60 -23.39 -11.54
C ARG A 108 5.62 -22.61 -10.71
N GLN A 109 6.13 -21.51 -11.25
CA GLN A 109 7.13 -20.70 -10.54
C GLN A 109 6.53 -20.10 -9.27
N PHE A 110 5.28 -19.61 -9.38
CA PHE A 110 4.61 -18.98 -8.26
C PHE A 110 4.18 -20.00 -7.18
N GLY A 111 3.70 -21.17 -7.58
CA GLY A 111 3.32 -22.27 -6.69
C GLY A 111 4.52 -22.80 -5.89
N LEU A 112 5.67 -22.98 -6.54
CA LEU A 112 6.91 -23.34 -5.84
C LEU A 112 7.37 -22.24 -4.86
N SER A 113 7.27 -20.97 -5.27
CA SER A 113 7.59 -19.85 -4.37
C SER A 113 6.65 -19.78 -3.17
N LEU A 114 5.36 -20.10 -3.34
CA LEU A 114 4.40 -20.17 -2.24
C LEU A 114 4.67 -21.37 -1.34
N ALA A 115 5.05 -22.52 -1.91
CA ALA A 115 5.40 -23.70 -1.13
C ALA A 115 6.62 -23.47 -0.23
N ASP A 116 7.62 -22.73 -0.72
CA ASP A 116 8.77 -22.28 0.07
C ASP A 116 8.38 -21.24 1.13
N GLU A 117 7.55 -20.25 0.77
CA GLU A 117 7.08 -19.22 1.72
C GLU A 117 6.21 -19.78 2.86
N MET A 118 5.44 -20.84 2.58
CA MET A 118 4.45 -21.42 3.49
C MET A 118 4.92 -22.74 4.12
N SER A 119 6.15 -23.21 3.86
CA SER A 119 6.65 -24.51 4.34
C SER A 119 6.73 -24.62 5.86
N ASP A 120 7.02 -23.50 6.52
CA ASP A 120 7.26 -23.46 7.97
C ASP A 120 5.97 -23.21 8.78
N PHE A 121 4.83 -23.15 8.11
CA PHE A 121 3.54 -22.93 8.77
C PHE A 121 3.05 -24.22 9.44
N GLU A 122 3.18 -24.28 10.77
CA GLU A 122 2.72 -25.41 11.59
C GLU A 122 1.19 -25.58 11.59
N GLN A 123 0.46 -24.52 11.22
CA GLN A 123 -0.99 -24.52 11.08
C GLN A 123 -1.36 -24.27 9.62
N GLU A 124 -2.54 -24.71 9.22
CA GLU A 124 -3.10 -24.37 7.92
C GLU A 124 -3.40 -22.85 7.88
N ASN A 125 -2.92 -22.19 6.83
CA ASN A 125 -3.06 -20.75 6.62
C ASN A 125 -3.68 -20.54 5.25
N LEU A 126 -4.87 -19.91 5.22
CA LEU A 126 -5.46 -19.45 3.96
C LEU A 126 -4.93 -18.05 3.65
N VAL A 127 -4.23 -17.91 2.54
CA VAL A 127 -3.65 -16.67 2.04
C VAL A 127 -4.34 -16.27 0.73
N ALA A 128 -4.75 -15.02 0.63
CA ALA A 128 -5.24 -14.41 -0.60
C ALA A 128 -4.21 -13.44 -1.18
N ILE A 129 -3.96 -13.57 -2.48
CA ILE A 129 -3.03 -12.76 -3.26
C ILE A 129 -3.86 -11.95 -4.27
N TYR A 130 -3.76 -10.63 -4.17
CA TYR A 130 -4.53 -9.69 -4.98
C TYR A 130 -3.67 -9.12 -6.10
N LEU A 131 -4.19 -9.13 -7.32
CA LEU A 131 -3.44 -8.86 -8.55
C LEU A 131 -4.03 -7.69 -9.33
N ASP A 132 -3.15 -6.90 -9.96
CA ASP A 132 -3.55 -5.90 -10.95
C ASP A 132 -3.76 -6.52 -12.35
N ALA A 133 -4.18 -5.71 -13.32
CA ALA A 133 -4.43 -6.14 -14.70
C ALA A 133 -3.17 -6.67 -15.43
N GLN A 134 -1.96 -6.44 -14.89
CA GLN A 134 -0.71 -7.01 -15.39
C GLN A 134 -0.22 -8.18 -14.52
N HIS A 135 -1.09 -8.76 -13.67
CA HIS A 135 -0.75 -9.82 -12.73
C HIS A 135 0.36 -9.46 -11.73
N ARG A 136 0.54 -8.17 -11.43
CA ARG A 136 1.44 -7.73 -10.35
C ARG A 136 0.71 -7.84 -9.04
N ILE A 137 1.41 -8.33 -8.02
CA ILE A 137 0.83 -8.52 -6.70
C ILE A 137 0.70 -7.17 -6.00
N ILE A 138 -0.55 -6.74 -5.80
CA ILE A 138 -0.94 -5.55 -5.06
C ILE A 138 -0.76 -5.80 -3.56
N GLN A 139 -1.21 -6.97 -3.10
CA GLN A 139 -1.20 -7.35 -1.69
C GLN A 139 -1.24 -8.87 -1.53
N LYS A 140 -0.55 -9.40 -0.50
CA LYS A 140 -0.82 -10.74 0.08
C LYS A 140 -1.44 -10.57 1.46
N LYS A 141 -2.45 -11.38 1.78
CA LYS A 141 -3.15 -11.30 3.07
C LYS A 141 -3.51 -12.70 3.57
N THR A 142 -3.03 -13.06 4.74
CA THR A 142 -3.56 -14.21 5.49
C THR A 142 -4.99 -13.88 5.93
N ILE A 143 -5.93 -14.67 5.44
CA ILE A 143 -7.37 -14.57 5.72
C ILE A 143 -7.70 -15.36 6.98
N PHE A 144 -7.06 -16.52 7.15
CA PHE A 144 -7.34 -17.42 8.25
C PHE A 144 -6.11 -18.24 8.64
N ILE A 145 -6.02 -18.60 9.93
CA ILE A 145 -4.98 -19.47 10.52
C ILE A 145 -5.69 -20.51 11.39
N GLY A 146 -5.40 -21.79 11.16
CA GLY A 146 -6.02 -22.94 11.82
C GLY A 146 -6.58 -23.95 10.80
N ALA A 147 -7.19 -25.03 11.26
CA ALA A 147 -7.89 -25.95 10.35
C ALA A 147 -9.00 -25.21 9.61
N VAL A 148 -9.02 -25.27 8.28
CA VAL A 148 -10.06 -24.65 7.43
C VAL A 148 -11.38 -25.39 7.66
N ASN A 149 -12.00 -25.14 8.80
CA ASN A 149 -13.38 -25.52 9.04
C ASN A 149 -14.27 -24.59 8.20
N HIS A 150 -15.14 -25.21 7.41
CA HIS A 150 -16.04 -24.67 6.39
C HIS A 150 -16.89 -23.43 6.77
N SER A 151 -16.88 -23.00 8.05
CA SER A 151 -17.67 -21.87 8.57
C SER A 151 -16.92 -20.54 8.67
N ILE A 152 -15.59 -20.51 8.58
CA ILE A 152 -14.82 -19.29 8.94
C ILE A 152 -14.29 -18.53 7.71
N ALA A 153 -13.82 -19.20 6.65
CA ALA A 153 -13.36 -18.52 5.43
C ALA A 153 -14.52 -18.17 4.48
N ASN A 154 -15.21 -17.07 4.75
CA ASN A 154 -16.33 -16.60 3.93
C ASN A 154 -15.82 -15.78 2.71
N PRO A 155 -16.36 -15.97 1.49
CA PRO A 155 -15.99 -15.16 0.32
C PRO A 155 -15.96 -13.64 0.60
N ARG A 156 -16.85 -13.14 1.46
CA ARG A 156 -16.89 -11.72 1.84
C ARG A 156 -15.56 -11.19 2.38
N GLU A 157 -14.79 -11.99 3.11
CA GLU A 157 -13.56 -11.56 3.78
C GLU A 157 -12.40 -11.45 2.78
N ILE A 158 -12.38 -12.37 1.81
CA ILE A 158 -11.44 -12.36 0.68
C ILE A 158 -11.79 -11.17 -0.25
N LEU A 159 -13.06 -11.06 -0.64
CA LEU A 159 -13.51 -10.06 -1.61
C LEU A 159 -13.49 -8.63 -1.06
N HIS A 160 -13.64 -8.44 0.27
CA HIS A 160 -13.49 -7.12 0.90
C HIS A 160 -12.15 -6.47 0.51
N HIS A 161 -11.06 -7.23 0.60
CA HIS A 161 -9.73 -6.74 0.27
C HIS A 161 -9.51 -6.61 -1.24
N ALA A 162 -10.12 -7.48 -2.05
CA ALA A 162 -10.05 -7.37 -3.51
C ALA A 162 -10.67 -6.05 -3.99
N VAL A 163 -11.90 -5.76 -3.54
CA VAL A 163 -12.62 -4.53 -3.90
C VAL A 163 -11.90 -3.29 -3.37
N ARG A 164 -11.46 -3.31 -2.11
CA ARG A 164 -10.72 -2.19 -1.49
C ARG A 164 -9.45 -1.81 -2.26
N ASN A 165 -8.78 -2.79 -2.85
CA ASN A 165 -7.53 -2.60 -3.58
C ASN A 165 -7.72 -2.50 -5.10
N LEU A 166 -8.96 -2.51 -5.60
CA LEU A 166 -9.28 -2.55 -7.03
C LEU A 166 -8.54 -3.69 -7.74
N ALA A 167 -8.48 -4.85 -7.10
CA ALA A 167 -7.86 -6.03 -7.68
C ALA A 167 -8.69 -6.54 -8.86
N VAL A 168 -8.01 -6.84 -9.97
CA VAL A 168 -8.63 -7.41 -11.17
C VAL A 168 -8.61 -8.94 -11.11
N GLY A 169 -7.66 -9.51 -10.36
CA GLY A 169 -7.57 -10.95 -10.14
C GLY A 169 -7.17 -11.31 -8.71
N ILE A 170 -7.48 -12.54 -8.31
CA ILE A 170 -7.16 -13.13 -7.02
C ILE A 170 -6.55 -14.52 -7.25
N ILE A 171 -5.51 -14.85 -6.49
CA ILE A 171 -5.09 -16.24 -6.26
C ILE A 171 -5.33 -16.54 -4.78
N ILE A 172 -5.93 -17.68 -4.49
CA ILE A 172 -6.02 -18.19 -3.12
C ILE A 172 -5.01 -19.31 -2.94
N ALA A 173 -4.39 -19.38 -1.77
CA ALA A 173 -3.47 -20.45 -1.43
C ALA A 173 -3.66 -20.91 0.01
N HIS A 174 -3.54 -22.21 0.27
CA HIS A 174 -3.46 -22.73 1.63
C HIS A 174 -2.43 -23.84 1.75
N ASN A 175 -1.80 -23.96 2.92
CA ASN A 175 -0.87 -25.04 3.19
C ASN A 175 -1.56 -26.18 3.92
N HIS A 176 -1.20 -27.42 3.56
CA HIS A 176 -1.49 -28.59 4.37
C HIS A 176 -0.26 -28.92 5.23
N PRO A 177 -0.33 -28.81 6.58
CA PRO A 177 0.77 -29.17 7.46
C PRO A 177 1.20 -30.64 7.35
N SER A 178 0.31 -31.51 6.83
CA SER A 178 0.62 -32.91 6.51
C SER A 178 1.60 -33.08 5.34
N GLY A 179 1.82 -32.04 4.54
CA GLY A 179 2.64 -32.05 3.34
C GLY A 179 1.95 -32.61 2.09
N LEU A 180 0.75 -33.17 2.20
CA LEU A 180 -0.02 -33.69 1.07
C LEU A 180 -0.72 -32.54 0.33
N THR A 181 -0.51 -32.42 -0.98
CA THR A 181 -1.08 -31.31 -1.78
C THR A 181 -2.40 -31.65 -2.48
N GLN A 182 -2.87 -32.90 -2.40
CA GLN A 182 -4.13 -33.27 -3.02
C GLN A 182 -5.32 -32.54 -2.37
N PRO A 183 -6.22 -31.93 -3.16
CA PRO A 183 -7.39 -31.25 -2.64
C PRO A 183 -8.39 -32.25 -2.06
N SER A 184 -8.90 -31.95 -0.87
CA SER A 184 -10.08 -32.57 -0.31
C SER A 184 -11.34 -32.18 -1.09
N GLN A 185 -12.45 -32.88 -0.85
CA GLN A 185 -13.75 -32.47 -1.39
C GLN A 185 -14.17 -31.08 -0.88
N GLN A 186 -13.73 -30.69 0.32
CA GLN A 186 -14.04 -29.40 0.91
C GLN A 186 -13.29 -28.28 0.17
N ASP A 187 -12.04 -28.51 -0.21
CA ASP A 187 -11.25 -27.54 -0.98
C ASP A 187 -11.89 -27.26 -2.33
N LYS A 188 -12.39 -28.30 -3.00
CA LYS A 188 -13.11 -28.17 -4.28
C LYS A 188 -14.39 -27.33 -4.12
N LEU A 189 -15.21 -27.62 -3.11
CA LEU A 189 -16.44 -26.86 -2.83
C LEU A 189 -16.13 -25.40 -2.45
N PHE A 190 -15.10 -25.18 -1.64
CA PHE A 190 -14.64 -23.86 -1.28
C PHE A 190 -14.18 -23.06 -2.51
N THR A 191 -13.37 -23.66 -3.37
CA THR A 191 -12.88 -23.06 -4.62
C THR A 191 -14.04 -22.61 -5.50
N GLN A 192 -15.02 -23.49 -5.72
CA GLN A 192 -16.21 -23.19 -6.52
C GLN A 192 -17.02 -22.03 -5.93
N LYS A 193 -17.18 -22.00 -4.60
CA LYS A 193 -17.88 -20.92 -3.90
C LYS A 193 -17.16 -19.57 -4.05
N ILE A 194 -15.82 -19.56 -3.98
CA ILE A 194 -15.03 -18.34 -4.22
C ILE A 194 -15.13 -17.91 -5.69
N LYS A 195 -15.00 -18.85 -6.64
CA LYS A 195 -15.12 -18.58 -8.07
C LYS A 195 -16.44 -17.88 -8.39
N GLN A 196 -17.56 -18.44 -7.96
CA GLN A 196 -18.89 -17.83 -8.17
C GLN A 196 -19.00 -16.42 -7.61
N ALA A 197 -18.42 -16.17 -6.43
CA ALA A 197 -18.47 -14.85 -5.80
C ALA A 197 -17.54 -13.83 -6.49
N CYS A 198 -16.39 -14.28 -6.98
CA CYS A 198 -15.47 -13.53 -7.82
C CYS A 198 -16.15 -13.11 -9.14
N ASP A 199 -16.78 -14.07 -9.83
CA ASP A 199 -17.49 -13.84 -11.10
C ASP A 199 -18.62 -12.81 -10.94
N ALA A 200 -19.38 -12.90 -9.84
CA ALA A 200 -20.44 -11.94 -9.53
C ALA A 200 -19.96 -10.49 -9.35
N LEU A 201 -18.70 -10.28 -8.96
CA LEU A 201 -18.07 -8.96 -8.80
C LEU A 201 -17.20 -8.54 -9.99
N GLY A 202 -17.08 -9.38 -11.02
CA GLY A 202 -16.18 -9.13 -12.16
C GLY A 202 -14.70 -9.19 -11.78
N ILE A 203 -14.34 -9.97 -10.77
CA ILE A 203 -12.96 -10.21 -10.34
C ILE A 203 -12.59 -11.64 -10.75
N GLN A 204 -11.42 -11.85 -11.33
CA GLN A 204 -11.04 -13.19 -11.79
C GLN A 204 -10.39 -14.01 -10.67
N LEU A 205 -10.91 -15.22 -10.37
CA LEU A 205 -10.15 -16.21 -9.61
C LEU A 205 -9.14 -16.88 -10.55
N LEU A 206 -7.87 -16.50 -10.44
CA LEU A 206 -6.81 -16.91 -11.36
C LEU A 206 -6.24 -18.29 -11.03
N ASP A 207 -6.20 -18.67 -9.76
CA ASP A 207 -5.80 -20.01 -9.32
C ASP A 207 -6.23 -20.27 -7.86
N HIS A 208 -6.26 -21.54 -7.50
CA HIS A 208 -6.22 -22.01 -6.12
C HIS A 208 -5.02 -22.95 -5.96
N ILE A 209 -4.09 -22.59 -5.08
CA ILE A 209 -2.85 -23.31 -4.86
C ILE A 209 -2.86 -23.98 -3.49
N ILE A 210 -2.66 -25.30 -3.45
CA ILE A 210 -2.44 -26.03 -2.19
C ILE A 210 -0.94 -26.28 -2.06
N THR A 211 -0.33 -25.84 -0.97
CA THR A 211 1.11 -26.02 -0.74
C THR A 211 1.37 -27.13 0.28
N GLY A 212 2.36 -27.97 -0.02
CA GLY A 212 2.91 -28.99 0.87
C GLY A 212 4.40 -28.75 1.07
N GLN A 213 5.12 -29.76 1.55
CA GLN A 213 6.57 -29.64 1.75
C GLN A 213 7.28 -29.66 0.39
N ALA A 214 7.80 -28.51 -0.04
CA ALA A 214 8.47 -28.30 -1.34
C ALA A 214 7.65 -28.70 -2.58
N SER A 215 6.33 -28.82 -2.45
CA SER A 215 5.41 -29.21 -3.52
C SER A 215 4.16 -28.35 -3.48
N TYR A 216 3.46 -28.27 -4.60
CA TYR A 216 2.19 -27.58 -4.68
C TYR A 216 1.22 -28.35 -5.59
N PHE A 217 -0.06 -28.04 -5.48
CA PHE A 217 -1.12 -28.41 -6.40
C PHE A 217 -1.77 -27.13 -6.89
N SER A 218 -2.02 -27.01 -8.20
CA SER A 218 -2.70 -25.88 -8.82
C SER A 218 -4.01 -26.38 -9.42
N PHE A 219 -5.14 -25.82 -8.98
CA PHE A 219 -6.43 -26.14 -9.57
C PHE A 219 -6.48 -25.76 -11.06
N ARG A 220 -5.73 -24.74 -11.47
CA ARG A 220 -5.69 -24.30 -12.87
C ARG A 220 -4.88 -25.24 -13.74
N GLU A 221 -3.72 -25.69 -13.27
CA GLU A 221 -2.89 -26.65 -14.02
C GLU A 221 -3.63 -27.97 -14.23
N GLU A 222 -4.46 -28.37 -13.27
CA GLU A 222 -5.25 -29.60 -13.29
C GLU A 222 -6.63 -29.44 -13.96
N GLY A 223 -6.95 -28.25 -14.50
CA GLY A 223 -8.21 -27.99 -15.21
C GLY A 223 -9.47 -27.99 -14.33
N LEU A 224 -9.32 -27.90 -13.00
CA LEU A 224 -10.43 -27.93 -12.04
C LEU A 224 -11.08 -26.55 -11.79
N LEU A 225 -10.60 -25.51 -12.47
CA LEU A 225 -11.09 -24.12 -12.36
C LEU A 225 -11.98 -23.68 -13.52
N ASP A 226 -11.87 -24.33 -14.68
CA ASP A 226 -12.52 -23.91 -15.93
C ASP A 226 -13.95 -24.47 -16.11
N GLU A 227 -14.47 -25.20 -15.11
CA GLU A 227 -15.89 -25.60 -15.00
C GLU A 227 -16.74 -24.55 -14.24
#